data_AF-A0A396APP1-F1
#
_entry.id   AF-A0A396APP1-F1
#
_cell.length_a   1.000
_cell.length_b   1.000
_cell.length_c   1.000
_cell.angle_alpha   90.00
_cell.angle_beta   90.00
_cell.angle_gamma   90.00
#
_symmetry.space_group_name_H-M   'P 1'
#
loop_
_entity.id
_entity.type
_entity.pdbx_description
1 polymer ?
#
loop_
_entity_poly.entity_id
_entity_poly.type
_entity_poly.pdbx_seq_one_letter_code
_entity_poly.pdbx_strand_id
1 'polypeptide(L)'
;MAADKSVCHECDLTKLPAGACIIKRIRRNSYEQVSSIIEYDYEVIRYKTVEGTICYGYFPLDGEPEIMDVVLGTHASSTFMAYLAFKKTMNHGTAAVEEMLDRGTDF
;
A
#
# COMPACT_ATOMS: atom_id res chain seq x y z
N MET A 1 13.30 -12.50 -2.85
CA MET A 1 12.68 -12.35 -4.18
C MET A 1 12.28 -10.89 -4.34
N ALA A 2 12.67 -10.26 -5.45
CA ALA A 2 11.98 -9.07 -5.92
C ALA A 2 10.69 -9.53 -6.61
N ALA A 3 9.62 -8.74 -6.56
CA ALA A 3 8.52 -8.99 -7.48
C ALA A 3 9.09 -8.97 -8.91
N ASP A 4 8.64 -9.88 -9.77
CA ASP A 4 9.09 -9.89 -11.16
C ASP A 4 8.64 -8.61 -11.86
N LYS A 5 7.51 -8.06 -11.40
CA LYS A 5 6.93 -6.80 -11.86
C LYS A 5 6.31 -6.07 -10.67
N SER A 6 6.51 -4.75 -10.63
CA SER A 6 5.82 -3.85 -9.72
C SER A 6 5.00 -2.86 -10.53
N VAL A 7 3.73 -2.68 -10.18
CA VAL A 7 2.82 -1.71 -10.80
C VAL A 7 2.37 -0.73 -9.74
N CYS A 8 2.47 0.56 -10.04
CA CYS A 8 2.07 1.63 -9.13
C CYS A 8 0.75 2.25 -9.61
N HIS A 9 -0.22 2.32 -8.71
CA HIS A 9 -1.53 2.90 -8.97
C HIS A 9 -1.75 4.14 -8.09
N GLU A 10 -1.98 5.28 -8.74
CA GLU A 10 -2.26 6.55 -8.07
C GLU A 10 -3.75 6.78 -7.88
N CYS A 11 -4.11 7.68 -6.94
CA CYS A 11 -5.48 8.08 -6.77
C CYS A 11 -5.86 9.29 -7.64
N ASP A 12 -7.02 9.20 -8.27
CA ASP A 12 -7.74 10.35 -8.81
C ASP A 12 -8.49 11.09 -7.70
N LEU A 13 -7.92 12.22 -7.27
CA LEU A 13 -8.54 13.06 -6.25
C LEU A 13 -9.84 13.73 -6.70
N THR A 14 -10.12 13.80 -8.00
CA THR A 14 -11.38 14.37 -8.50
C THR A 14 -12.58 13.48 -8.16
N LYS A 15 -12.33 12.20 -7.86
CA LYS A 15 -13.35 11.21 -7.45
C LYS A 15 -13.63 11.24 -5.94
N LEU A 16 -12.99 12.13 -5.18
CA LEU A 16 -13.28 12.30 -3.76
C LEU A 16 -14.72 12.84 -3.56
N PRO A 17 -15.39 12.43 -2.47
CA PRO A 17 -16.69 12.99 -2.14
C PRO A 17 -16.65 14.51 -2.01
N ALA A 18 -17.70 15.19 -2.46
CA ALA A 18 -17.77 16.65 -2.41
C ALA A 18 -17.60 17.15 -0.97
N GLY A 19 -16.71 18.14 -0.79
CA GLY A 19 -16.38 18.70 0.53
C GLY A 19 -15.51 17.81 1.41
N ALA A 20 -15.01 16.67 0.91
CA ALA A 20 -14.03 15.86 1.63
C ALA A 20 -12.70 16.61 1.80
N CYS A 21 -12.11 16.49 2.98
CA CYS A 21 -10.78 17.02 3.29
C CYS A 21 -9.77 15.87 3.34
N ILE A 22 -8.74 15.93 2.50
CA ILE A 22 -7.66 14.96 2.51
C ILE A 22 -6.84 15.14 3.79
N ILE A 23 -6.71 14.07 4.57
CA ILE A 23 -5.88 14.07 5.76
C ILE A 23 -4.48 13.53 5.44
N LYS A 24 -4.40 12.40 4.72
CA LYS A 24 -3.13 11.73 4.40
C LYS A 24 -3.25 10.81 3.20
N ARG A 25 -2.18 10.72 2.41
CA ARG A 25 -1.95 9.69 1.40
C ARG A 25 -1.14 8.54 2.00
N ILE A 26 -1.59 7.31 1.82
CA ILE A 26 -0.99 6.10 2.39
C ILE A 26 -0.69 5.14 1.25
N ARG A 27 0.47 4.48 1.24
CA ARG A 27 0.79 3.44 0.26
C ARG A 27 0.46 2.05 0.84
N ARG A 28 -0.14 1.19 0.02
CA ARG A 28 -0.49 -0.19 0.37
C ARG A 28 -0.12 -1.10 -0.78
N ASN A 29 0.29 -2.32 -0.46
CA ASN A 29 0.75 -3.27 -1.46
C ASN A 29 -0.15 -4.50 -1.45
N SER A 30 -0.58 -4.94 -2.62
CA SER A 30 -1.17 -6.25 -2.85
C SER A 30 -0.29 -7.04 -3.80
N TYR A 31 -0.43 -8.36 -3.79
CA TYR A 31 0.40 -9.23 -4.62
C TYR A 31 -0.49 -10.26 -5.29
N GLU A 32 -0.25 -10.47 -6.57
CA GLU A 32 -0.94 -11.47 -7.37
C GLU A 32 0.10 -12.43 -7.95
N GLN A 33 -0.16 -13.74 -7.80
CA GLN A 33 0.68 -14.79 -8.36
C GLN A 33 -0.11 -15.50 -9.46
N VAL A 34 0.24 -15.22 -10.72
CA VAL A 34 -0.34 -15.90 -11.90
C VAL A 34 0.72 -16.82 -12.51
N SER A 35 1.56 -16.28 -13.38
CA SER A 35 2.78 -16.91 -13.94
C SER A 35 4.07 -16.31 -13.39
N SER A 36 3.96 -15.18 -12.70
CA SER A 36 5.02 -14.39 -12.06
C SER A 36 4.41 -13.67 -10.85
N ILE A 37 5.23 -13.24 -9.89
CA ILE A 37 4.75 -12.44 -8.76
C ILE A 37 4.67 -10.98 -9.19
N ILE A 38 3.44 -10.44 -9.22
CA ILE A 38 3.19 -9.03 -9.49
C ILE A 38 2.87 -8.35 -8.15
N GLU A 39 3.60 -7.29 -7.84
CA GLU A 39 3.30 -6.40 -6.71
C GLU A 39 2.55 -5.18 -7.23
N TYR A 40 1.36 -4.92 -6.67
CA TYR A 40 0.60 -3.70 -6.92
C TYR A 40 0.76 -2.78 -5.71
N ASP A 41 1.44 -1.65 -5.90
CA ASP A 41 1.49 -0.56 -4.92
C ASP A 41 0.40 0.45 -5.26
N TYR A 42 -0.53 0.68 -4.34
CA TYR A 42 -1.66 1.58 -4.52
C TYR A 42 -1.71 2.65 -3.45
N GLU A 43 -2.00 3.87 -3.90
CA GLU A 43 -2.26 5.00 -3.02
C GLU A 43 -3.66 4.89 -2.40
N VAL A 44 -3.80 4.96 -1.09
CA VAL A 44 -5.07 5.04 -0.38
C VAL A 44 -5.16 6.40 0.29
N ILE A 45 -6.26 7.10 0.04
CA ILE A 45 -6.54 8.40 0.63
C ILE A 45 -7.27 8.20 1.95
N ARG A 46 -6.68 8.70 3.03
CA ARG A 46 -7.37 8.95 4.29
C ARG A 46 -7.97 10.35 4.22
N TYR A 47 -9.28 10.45 4.29
CA TYR A 47 -9.99 11.73 4.20
C TYR A 47 -11.08 11.85 5.28
N LYS A 48 -11.50 13.08 5.54
CA LYS A 48 -12.63 13.41 6.41
C LYS A 48 -13.80 13.84 5.54
N THR A 49 -14.98 13.27 5.73
CA THR A 49 -16.19 13.73 5.04
C THR A 49 -16.73 15.02 5.67
N VAL A 50 -17.71 15.64 5.03
CA VAL A 50 -18.36 16.87 5.54
C VAL A 50 -19.08 16.64 6.88
N GLU A 51 -19.59 15.42 7.11
CA GLU A 51 -20.17 14.97 8.39
C GLU A 51 -19.11 14.75 9.47
N GLY A 52 -17.84 14.79 9.08
CA GLY A 52 -16.70 14.65 9.97
C GLY A 52 -16.21 13.23 10.17
N THR A 53 -16.75 12.26 9.44
CA THR A 53 -16.32 10.85 9.50
C THR A 53 -14.98 10.68 8.80
N ILE A 54 -14.10 9.87 9.39
CA ILE A 54 -12.80 9.52 8.78
C ILE A 54 -12.98 8.27 7.93
N CYS A 55 -12.63 8.37 6.65
CA CYS A 55 -12.75 7.32 5.67
C CYS A 55 -11.38 7.00 5.04
N TYR A 56 -11.29 5.81 4.45
CA TYR A 56 -10.15 5.37 3.65
C TYR A 56 -10.69 4.89 2.31
N GLY A 57 -10.16 5.42 1.22
CA GLY A 57 -10.59 5.05 -0.13
C GLY A 57 -9.43 5.01 -1.11
N TYR A 58 -9.45 4.00 -1.97
CA TYR A 58 -8.70 4.01 -3.22
C TYR A 58 -9.61 4.58 -4.31
N PHE A 59 -9.09 5.50 -5.10
CA PHE A 59 -9.82 6.20 -6.16
C PHE A 59 -9.08 5.99 -7.48
N PRO A 60 -9.33 4.91 -8.24
CA PRO A 60 -8.55 4.60 -9.44
C PRO A 60 -8.65 5.73 -10.48
N LEU A 61 -7.57 5.96 -11.24
CA LEU A 61 -7.62 6.73 -12.49
C LEU A 61 -8.51 6.01 -13.51
N ASP A 62 -9.00 6.74 -14.52
CA ASP A 62 -9.82 6.13 -15.58
C ASP A 62 -9.02 5.07 -16.36
N GLY A 63 -9.59 3.86 -16.44
CA GLY A 63 -8.93 2.71 -17.06
C GLY A 63 -8.01 1.91 -16.13
N GLU A 64 -7.78 2.37 -14.90
CA GLU A 64 -7.10 1.58 -13.86
C GLU A 64 -8.06 0.58 -13.21
N PRO A 65 -7.56 -0.59 -12.77
CA PRO A 65 -8.40 -1.59 -12.13
C PRO A 65 -8.97 -1.05 -10.81
N GLU A 66 -10.27 -1.30 -10.58
CA GLU A 66 -10.81 -1.22 -9.24
C GLU A 66 -10.16 -2.31 -8.39
N ILE A 67 -9.50 -1.91 -7.31
CA ILE A 67 -8.89 -2.86 -6.38
C ILE A 67 -10.03 -3.52 -5.61
N MET A 68 -10.49 -4.66 -6.12
CA MET A 68 -11.13 -5.65 -5.29
C MET A 68 -10.00 -6.37 -4.53
N ASP A 69 -10.15 -6.55 -3.22
CA ASP A 69 -9.30 -7.43 -2.41
C ASP A 69 -9.59 -8.89 -2.85
N VAL A 70 -9.22 -9.23 -4.08
CA VAL A 70 -9.62 -10.49 -4.73
C VAL A 70 -8.68 -11.58 -4.29
N VAL A 71 -9.07 -12.34 -3.27
CA VAL A 71 -8.53 -13.68 -3.05
C VAL A 71 -9.40 -14.67 -3.83
N LEU A 72 -9.32 -14.67 -5.17
CA LEU A 72 -9.96 -15.70 -5.98
C LEU A 72 -9.05 -16.94 -5.98
N GLY A 73 -9.39 -17.91 -5.12
CA GLY A 73 -8.83 -19.27 -5.16
C GLY A 73 -7.50 -19.44 -4.42
N THR A 74 -7.49 -19.25 -3.09
CA THR A 74 -6.32 -19.35 -2.20
C THR A 74 -5.58 -20.70 -2.27
N HIS A 75 -4.69 -20.85 -3.25
CA HIS A 75 -3.45 -21.63 -3.14
C HIS A 75 -2.27 -20.65 -3.11
N ALA A 76 -2.29 -19.70 -2.17
CA ALA A 76 -1.08 -18.95 -1.84
C ALA A 76 -0.07 -19.95 -1.25
N SER A 77 1.06 -20.16 -1.91
CA SER A 77 2.08 -21.07 -1.38
C SER A 77 2.54 -20.62 0.00
N SER A 78 2.81 -21.56 0.91
CA SER A 78 3.33 -21.25 2.26
C SER A 78 4.60 -20.40 2.22
N THR A 79 5.43 -20.59 1.19
CA THR A 79 6.62 -19.78 0.91
C THR A 79 6.28 -18.32 0.59
N PHE A 80 5.22 -18.07 -0.18
CA PHE A 80 4.76 -16.73 -0.50
C PHE A 80 4.22 -16.00 0.73
N MET A 81 3.40 -16.69 1.55
CA MET A 81 2.89 -16.13 2.81
C MET A 81 4.00 -15.84 3.82
N ALA A 82 4.99 -16.74 3.95
CA ALA A 82 6.15 -16.51 4.80
C ALA A 82 6.97 -15.29 4.33
N TYR A 83 7.21 -15.17 3.02
CA TYR A 83 7.90 -14.01 2.46
C TYR A 83 7.18 -12.68 2.74
N LEU A 84 5.85 -12.62 2.57
CA LEU A 84 5.06 -11.43 2.89
C LEU A 84 5.22 -11.03 4.37
N ALA A 85 5.25 -12.02 5.27
CA ALA A 85 5.51 -11.79 6.68
C ALA A 85 6.92 -11.21 6.93
N PHE A 86 7.95 -11.70 6.24
CA PHE A 86 9.32 -11.18 6.36
C PHE A 86 9.53 -9.80 5.73
N LYS A 87 8.90 -9.47 4.60
CA LYS A 87 9.02 -8.12 4.01
C LYS A 87 8.44 -7.05 4.93
N LYS A 88 7.30 -7.35 5.58
CA LYS A 88 6.66 -6.44 6.53
C LYS A 88 7.56 -6.10 7.72
N THR A 89 8.35 -7.05 8.22
CA THR A 89 9.27 -6.82 9.35
C THR A 89 10.51 -6.04 8.93
N MET A 90 11.01 -6.20 7.71
CA MET A 90 12.15 -5.44 7.19
C MET A 90 11.85 -3.94 6.99
N ASN A 91 10.65 -3.59 6.52
CA ASN A 91 10.24 -2.18 6.37
C ASN A 91 10.02 -1.47 7.72
N HIS A 92 9.76 -2.21 8.80
CA HIS A 92 9.71 -1.65 10.16
C HIS A 92 11.10 -1.58 10.82
N GLY A 93 12.04 -2.44 10.43
CA GLY A 93 13.43 -2.41 10.93
C GLY A 93 14.26 -1.26 10.35
N THR A 94 13.92 -0.78 9.15
CA THR A 94 14.64 0.34 8.50
C THR A 94 14.38 1.69 9.19
N ALA A 95 13.19 1.89 9.75
CA ALA A 95 12.88 3.10 10.52
C ALA A 95 13.69 3.19 11.83
N ALA A 96 14.00 2.05 12.46
CA ALA A 96 14.78 2.03 13.70
C ALA A 96 16.28 2.30 13.48
N VAL A 97 16.84 1.91 12.33
CA VAL A 97 18.26 2.21 12.00
C VAL A 97 18.46 3.65 11.54
N GLU A 98 17.48 4.28 10.87
CA GLU A 98 17.55 5.71 10.56
C GLU A 98 17.40 6.59 11.82
N GLU A 99 16.56 6.21 12.80
CA GLU A 99 16.47 6.91 14.10
C GLU A 99 17.73 6.73 14.98
N MET A 100 18.53 5.70 14.73
CA MET A 100 19.85 5.51 15.38
C MET A 100 20.97 6.27 14.67
N LEU A 101 20.82 6.61 13.38
CA LEU A 101 21.77 7.42 12.61
C LEU A 101 21.54 8.94 12.76
N ASP A 102 20.30 9.37 13.06
CA ASP A 102 19.95 10.79 13.29
C ASP A 102 20.31 11.28 14.72
N ARG A 103 20.43 10.35 15.68
CA ARG A 103 21.05 10.64 16.99
C ARG A 103 22.57 10.53 16.85
N GLY A 104 23.15 11.61 16.32
CA GLY A 104 24.58 11.81 16.18
C GLY A 104 25.40 11.32 17.37
N THR A 105 26.51 10.69 17.02
CA THR A 105 27.65 10.39 17.89
C THR A 105 28.22 11.72 18.38
N ASP A 106 27.99 12.08 19.65
CA ASP A 106 28.81 13.05 20.36
C ASP A 106 29.79 12.27 21.26
N PHE A 107 31.04 12.18 20.79
CA PHE A 107 32.23 11.97 21.62
C PHE A 107 33.17 13.15 21.42
#